data_AF-A0A8A4TFX6-F1
#
_entry.id   AF-A0A8A4TFX6-F1
#
_cell.length_a   1.000
_cell.length_b   1.000
_cell.length_c   1.000
_cell.angle_alpha   90.00
_cell.angle_beta   90.00
_cell.angle_gamma   90.00
#
_symmetry.space_group_name_H-M   'P 1'
#
loop_
_entity.id
_entity.type
_entity.pdbx_description
1 polymer ?
#
loop_
_entity_poly.entity_id
_entity_poly.type
_entity_poly.pdbx_seq_one_letter_code
_entity_poly.pdbx_strand_id
1 'polypeptide(L)' 'MPSYWIVDPDLDRIETFHLEGAGYQSAGVFAAPETMRPPEFPELELALDRIFA' A
#
# COMPACT_ATOMS: atom_id res chain seq x y z
N MET A 1 6.49 12.61 6.33
CA MET A 1 6.41 11.62 5.24
C MET A 1 4.96 11.65 4.77
N PRO A 2 4.65 12.02 3.52
CA PRO A 2 3.26 12.24 3.11
C PRO A 2 2.46 10.92 2.95
N SER A 3 3.15 9.81 2.73
CA SER A 3 2.57 8.46 2.63
C SER A 3 3.44 7.45 3.39
N TYR A 4 2.81 6.43 3.99
CA TYR A 4 3.50 5.26 4.53
C TYR A 4 2.65 4.01 4.37
N TRP A 5 3.30 2.86 4.23
CA TRP A 5 2.63 1.57 4.07
C TRP A 5 3.05 0.60 5.17
N ILE A 6 2.11 -0.23 5.61
CA ILE A 6 2.34 -1.36 6.52
C ILE A 6 2.21 -2.63 5.69
N VAL A 7 3.25 -3.46 5.71
CA VAL A 7 3.24 -4.76 5.04
C VAL A 7 3.03 -5.83 6.10
N ASP A 8 1.99 -6.64 5.91
CA ASP A 8 1.65 -7.79 6.74
C ASP A 8 1.91 -9.07 5.92
N PRO A 9 3.05 -9.74 6.15
CA PRO A 9 3.45 -10.91 5.38
C PRO A 9 2.69 -12.19 5.80
N ASP A 10 2.05 -12.22 6.98
CA ASP A 10 1.27 -13.39 7.39
C ASP A 10 -0.12 -13.40 6.72
N LEU A 11 -0.59 -12.22 6.29
CA LEU A 11 -1.87 -12.03 5.61
C LEU A 11 -1.73 -11.67 4.12
N ASP A 12 -0.52 -11.67 3.56
CA ASP A 12 -0.20 -11.24 2.19
C ASP A 12 -0.84 -9.90 1.82
N ARG A 13 -0.74 -8.93 2.74
CA ARG A 13 -1.54 -7.70 2.71
C ARG A 13 -0.70 -6.46 2.93
N ILE A 14 -1.05 -5.37 2.24
CA ILE A 14 -0.48 -4.04 2.43
C ILE A 14 -1.59 -3.06 2.79
N GLU A 15 -1.43 -2.35 3.90
CA GLU A 15 -2.26 -1.19 4.25
C GLU A 15 -1.49 0.09 3.98
N THR A 16 -2.12 1.02 3.27
CA THR A 16 -1.52 2.30 2.88
C THR A 16 -2.17 3.44 3.66
N PHE A 17 -1.38 4.46 3.98
CA PHE A 17 -1.83 5.60 4.76
C PHE A 17 -1.31 6.90 4.18
N HIS A 18 -2.15 7.92 4.14
CA HIS A 18 -1.80 9.26 3.68
C HIS A 18 -1.93 10.27 4.82
N LEU A 19 -1.03 11.26 4.87
CA LEU A 19 -1.08 12.33 5.85
C LEU A 19 -2.13 13.36 5.42
N GLU A 20 -3.24 13.45 6.16
CA GLU A 20 -4.27 14.46 5.97
C GLU A 20 -4.33 15.38 7.20
N GLY A 21 -3.92 16.64 7.01
CA GLY A 21 -3.84 17.61 8.09
C GLY A 21 -2.81 17.22 9.15
N ALA A 22 -3.29 16.82 10.34
CA ALA A 22 -2.44 16.49 11.50
C ALA A 22 -2.33 14.98 11.76
N GLY A 23 -2.96 14.13 10.95
CA GLY A 23 -3.01 12.69 11.20
C GLY A 23 -2.98 11.87 9.93
N TYR A 24 -2.55 10.62 10.06
CA TYR A 24 -2.58 9.68 8.94
C TYR A 24 -3.92 8.98 8.88
N GLN A 25 -4.48 8.92 7.67
CA GLN A 25 -5.73 8.23 7.36
C GLN A 25 -5.42 7.03 6.47
N SER A 26 -6.21 5.96 6.61
CA SER A 26 -6.09 4.79 5.72
C SER A 26 -6.47 5.21 4.30
N ALA A 27 -5.54 5.03 3.37
CA ALA A 27 -5.69 5.33 1.95
C ALA A 27 -6.14 4.10 1.14
N GLY A 28 -5.96 2.89 1.68
CA GLY A 28 -6.36 1.65 1.03
C GLY A 28 -5.75 0.42 1.68
N VAL A 29 -6.37 -0.73 1.42
CA VAL A 29 -5.90 -2.05 1.81
C VAL A 29 -5.87 -2.92 0.56
N PHE A 30 -4.74 -3.57 0.31
CA PHE A 30 -4.51 -4.39 -0.88
C PHE A 30 -3.98 -5.75 -0.46
N ALA A 31 -4.40 -6.82 -1.12
CA ALA A 31 -3.94 -8.18 -0.82
C ALA A 31 -3.52 -8.93 -2.09
N ALA A 32 -2.58 -9.87 -2.00
CA ALA A 32 -2.26 -10.73 -3.14
C ALA A 32 -3.52 -11.48 -3.62
N PRO A 33 -3.75 -11.63 -4.93
CA PRO A 33 -2.85 -11.34 -6.06
C PRO A 33 -3.08 -9.97 -6.73
N GLU A 34 -3.57 -8.97 -6.00
CA GLU A 34 -3.88 -7.66 -6.58
C GLU A 34 -2.63 -6.93 -7.09
N THR A 35 -2.85 -5.96 -7.99
CA THR A 35 -1.83 -4.98 -8.39
C THR A 35 -2.14 -3.65 -7.74
N MET A 36 -1.22 -3.17 -6.91
CA MET A 36 -1.32 -1.87 -6.25
C MET A 36 -0.72 -0.77 -7.13
N ARG A 37 -1.44 0.35 -7.24
CA ARG A 37 -1.02 1.57 -7.95
C ARG A 37 -1.11 2.78 -7.03
N PRO A 38 -0.03 3.12 -6.32
CA PRO A 38 -0.04 4.21 -5.34
C PRO A 38 -0.18 5.57 -6.04
N PRO A 39 -1.14 6.43 -5.65
CA PRO A 39 -1.31 7.75 -6.28
C PRO A 39 -0.06 8.63 -6.23
N GLU A 40 0.75 8.49 -5.19
CA GLU A 40 2.00 9.23 -5.00
C GLU A 40 3.12 8.82 -5.98
N PHE A 41 3.00 7.64 -6.60
CA PHE A 41 3.95 7.10 -7.58
C PHE A 41 3.18 6.60 -8.81
N PRO A 42 2.69 7.49 -9.69
CA PRO A 42 1.78 7.12 -10.78
C PRO A 42 2.39 6.16 -11.81
N GLU A 43 3.72 6.05 -11.86
CA GLU A 43 4.44 5.12 -12.74
C GLU A 43 4.74 3.77 -12.07
N LEU A 44 4.43 3.64 -10.78
CA LEU A 44 4.67 2.43 -10.01
C LEU A 44 3.45 1.50 -10.05
N GLU A 45 3.66 0.30 -10.59
CA GLU A 45 2.73 -0.81 -10.47
C GLU A 45 3.40 -1.94 -9.66
N LEU A 46 2.76 -2.33 -8.56
CA LEU A 46 3.24 -3.39 -7.69
C LEU A 46 2.31 -4.59 -7.76
N ALA A 47 2.77 -5.64 -8.42
CA ALA A 47 2.09 -6.93 -8.41
C ALA A 47 2.36 -7.61 -7.06
N LEU A 48 1.34 -7.69 -6.19
CA LEU A 48 1.53 -8.13 -4.79
C LEU A 48 1.87 -9.61 -4.68
N ASP A 49 1.42 -10.42 -5.64
CA ASP A 49 1.84 -11.82 -5.78
C ASP A 49 3.38 -11.97 -5.83
N ARG A 50 4.12 -10.99 -6.37
CA ARG A 50 5.59 -11.01 -6.41
C ARG A 50 6.27 -10.50 -5.15
N ILE A 51 5.56 -9.74 -4.33
CA ILE A 51 6.10 -9.21 -3.06
C ILE A 51 6.07 -10.30 -1.98
N PHE A 52 5.03 -11.14 -2.01
CA PHE A 52 4.79 -12.19 -1.01
C PHE A 52 5.22 -13.60 -1.48
N ALA A 53 5.89 -13.72 -2.63
CA ALA A 53 6.37 -14.99 -3.20
C ALA A 53 7.62 -15.56 -2.51
#